data_AF-A0A815T7U1-F1
#
_entry.id   AF-A0A815T7U1-F1
#
_cell.length_a   1.000
_cell.length_b   1.000
_cell.length_c   1.000
_cell.angle_alpha   90.00
_cell.angle_beta   90.00
_cell.angle_gamma   90.00
#
_symmetry.space_group_name_H-M   'P 1'
#
loop_
_entity.id
_entity.type
_entity.pdbx_description
1 polymer ?
#
loop_
_entity_poly.entity_id
_entity_poly.type
_entity_poly.pdbx_seq_one_letter_code
_entity_poly.pdbx_strand_id
1 'polypeptide(L)'
;MSHNGDRFTDIELENKRLPACYGYLNYKLLSLTEAMNELQNFLNDINRFVKLAKRHCTYPNDHNLTKDESAAIYIYTMELSDDSSVYRILNQTLRAEDRTKVRPWFGYLRLLDSATSKLPTFKGIIWRGIDKNVTMKFKKGQRITWWSISSCSTSIDVISSFISKSSSSTLFHIECLNGKSVSSFTCYPNENEVILMPGTVFEVVSNPLSHHGGLNIIHLKEISDDDEEEEEESPRPSKPNPYKPSHSAISTATISSNPVTTHQITIQSQIKPRMFHNKK
;
A
#
# COMPACT_ATOMS: atom_id res chain seq x y z
N MET A 1 24.17 -4.23 11.67
CA MET A 1 23.33 -5.28 11.04
C MET A 1 21.89 -4.97 11.40
N SER A 2 21.14 -4.30 10.51
CA SER A 2 19.75 -3.95 10.75
C SER A 2 18.89 -5.21 10.62
N HIS A 3 18.16 -5.58 11.68
CA HIS A 3 17.05 -6.52 11.53
C HIS A 3 16.03 -5.86 10.62
N ASN A 4 15.93 -6.36 9.40
CA ASN A 4 15.12 -5.80 8.34
C ASN A 4 13.71 -6.40 8.48
N GLY A 5 12.72 -5.57 8.79
CA GLY A 5 11.47 -5.91 9.49
C GLY A 5 10.60 -7.06 8.94
N ASP A 6 9.75 -7.59 9.81
CA ASP A 6 8.80 -8.69 9.59
C ASP A 6 7.80 -8.41 8.42
N ARG A 7 7.21 -9.44 7.82
CA ARG A 7 6.13 -9.34 6.80
C ARG A 7 4.94 -8.47 7.21
N PHE A 8 4.64 -8.33 8.50
CA PHE A 8 3.63 -7.38 9.00
C PHE A 8 4.05 -5.91 8.81
N THR A 9 5.35 -5.65 8.66
CA THR A 9 5.93 -4.30 8.49
C THR A 9 6.26 -3.93 7.03
N ASP A 10 6.27 -4.90 6.10
CA ASP A 10 6.59 -4.71 4.67
C ASP A 10 5.49 -4.00 3.87
N ILE A 11 5.31 -2.70 4.04
CA ILE A 11 4.16 -1.98 3.51
C ILE A 11 4.45 -1.22 2.20
N GLU A 12 3.43 -1.09 1.35
CA GLU A 12 3.41 -0.12 0.26
C GLU A 12 2.95 1.25 0.76
N LEU A 13 3.82 2.25 0.61
CA LEU A 13 3.57 3.62 1.08
C LEU A 13 3.44 4.62 -0.05
N GLU A 14 3.76 4.23 -1.28
CA GLU A 14 3.64 5.11 -2.43
C GLU A 14 2.34 4.77 -3.13
N ASN A 15 1.41 5.73 -3.21
CA ASN A 15 0.15 5.55 -3.91
C ASN A 15 0.36 5.69 -5.43
N LYS A 16 1.12 4.75 -5.99
CA LYS A 16 1.43 4.70 -7.42
C LYS A 16 0.23 4.15 -8.19
N ARG A 17 -0.10 4.81 -9.28
CA ARG A 17 -1.05 4.29 -10.27
C ARG A 17 -0.31 3.34 -11.20
N LEU A 18 -0.36 2.04 -10.88
CA LEU A 18 0.23 0.99 -11.70
C LEU A 18 -0.85 0.24 -12.47
N PRO A 19 -0.55 -0.31 -13.66
CA PRO A 19 -1.43 -1.29 -14.28
C PRO A 19 -1.52 -2.55 -13.42
N ALA A 20 -2.74 -3.05 -13.22
CA ALA A 20 -2.96 -4.28 -12.48
C ALA A 20 -2.23 -5.48 -13.13
N CYS A 21 -1.66 -6.36 -12.30
CA CYS A 21 -0.95 -7.54 -12.76
C CYS A 21 -1.87 -8.76 -12.84
N TYR A 22 -3.01 -8.68 -13.54
CA TYR A 22 -3.93 -9.82 -13.67
C TYR A 22 -3.48 -10.89 -14.66
N GLY A 23 -2.34 -10.70 -15.35
CA GLY A 23 -1.82 -11.66 -16.31
C GLY A 23 -1.58 -13.07 -15.73
N TYR A 24 -1.36 -13.20 -14.41
CA TYR A 24 -1.20 -14.49 -13.77
C TYR A 24 -2.50 -15.30 -13.67
N LEU A 25 -3.69 -14.66 -13.69
CA LEU A 25 -4.99 -15.35 -13.56
C LEU A 25 -5.24 -16.31 -14.72
N ASN A 26 -4.74 -15.98 -15.91
CA ASN A 26 -4.81 -16.81 -17.11
C ASN A 26 -3.61 -17.75 -17.26
N TYR A 27 -2.69 -17.75 -16.30
CA TYR A 27 -1.53 -18.62 -16.34
C TYR A 27 -1.92 -20.07 -15.98
N LYS A 28 -1.18 -21.05 -16.51
CA LYS A 28 -1.41 -22.46 -16.17
C LYS A 28 -1.17 -22.68 -14.67
N LEU A 29 -2.03 -23.48 -14.04
CA LEU A 29 -1.79 -23.92 -12.67
C LEU A 29 -0.63 -24.94 -12.66
N LEU A 30 0.35 -24.71 -11.81
CA LEU A 30 1.59 -25.48 -11.73
C LEU A 30 1.78 -26.06 -10.32
N SER A 31 2.59 -27.11 -10.19
CA SER A 31 3.11 -27.49 -8.87
C SER A 31 4.03 -26.40 -8.30
N LEU A 32 4.25 -26.39 -6.98
CA LEU A 32 5.12 -25.40 -6.36
C LEU A 32 6.56 -25.48 -6.89
N THR A 33 7.03 -26.68 -7.23
CA THR A 33 8.37 -26.87 -7.78
C THR A 33 8.52 -26.23 -9.17
N GLU A 34 7.53 -26.41 -10.03
CA GLU A 34 7.52 -25.82 -11.38
C GLU A 34 7.31 -24.30 -11.31
N ALA A 35 6.39 -23.83 -10.46
CA ALA A 35 6.08 -22.42 -10.27
C ALA A 35 7.27 -21.59 -9.78
N MET A 36 8.16 -22.20 -8.98
CA MET A 36 9.37 -21.54 -8.45
C MET A 36 10.60 -21.73 -9.35
N ASN A 37 10.49 -22.46 -10.46
CA ASN A 37 11.66 -22.87 -11.26
C ASN A 37 12.42 -21.68 -11.86
N GLU A 38 11.69 -20.73 -12.46
CA GLU A 38 12.29 -19.51 -13.04
C GLU A 38 12.87 -18.58 -11.97
N LEU A 39 12.40 -18.70 -10.72
CA LEU A 39 12.80 -17.85 -9.61
C LEU A 39 14.16 -18.25 -9.00
N GLN A 40 14.69 -19.42 -9.34
CA GLN A 40 16.00 -19.90 -8.87
C GLN A 40 17.15 -18.96 -9.25
N ASN A 41 16.97 -18.15 -10.29
CA ASN A 41 17.98 -17.19 -10.74
C ASN A 41 18.10 -15.95 -9.85
N PHE A 42 17.15 -15.74 -8.93
CA PHE A 42 17.11 -14.56 -8.06
C PHE A 42 16.73 -14.85 -6.60
N LEU A 43 16.30 -16.08 -6.29
CA LEU A 43 16.07 -16.56 -4.93
C LEU A 43 17.11 -17.62 -4.58
N ASN A 44 18.02 -17.27 -3.68
CA ASN A 44 19.03 -18.20 -3.19
C ASN A 44 18.37 -19.38 -2.46
N ASP A 45 18.90 -20.59 -2.67
CA ASP A 45 18.43 -21.83 -2.01
C ASP A 45 16.92 -22.14 -2.15
N ILE A 46 16.22 -21.55 -3.12
CA ILE A 46 14.75 -21.67 -3.20
C ILE A 46 14.26 -23.12 -3.30
N ASN A 47 15.02 -23.99 -3.97
CA ASN A 47 14.71 -25.43 -4.05
C ASN A 47 14.70 -26.11 -2.68
N ARG A 48 15.57 -25.68 -1.75
CA ARG A 48 15.58 -26.17 -0.37
C ARG A 48 14.33 -25.70 0.37
N PHE A 49 13.95 -24.44 0.20
CA PHE A 49 12.77 -23.88 0.87
C PHE A 49 11.45 -24.44 0.31
N VAL A 50 11.37 -24.72 -0.99
CA VAL A 50 10.24 -25.46 -1.59
C VAL A 50 10.10 -26.85 -0.97
N LYS A 51 11.21 -27.58 -0.79
CA LYS A 51 11.17 -28.89 -0.12
C LYS A 51 10.73 -28.77 1.35
N LEU A 52 11.19 -27.72 2.05
CA LEU A 52 10.81 -27.47 3.44
C LEU A 52 9.32 -27.15 3.54
N ALA A 53 8.80 -26.25 2.71
CA ALA A 53 7.39 -25.90 2.65
C ALA A 53 6.52 -27.13 2.37
N LYS A 54 6.86 -27.95 1.37
CA LYS A 54 6.14 -29.21 1.08
C LYS A 54 6.19 -30.22 2.23
N ARG A 55 7.20 -30.16 3.10
CA ARG A 55 7.33 -31.07 4.24
C ARG A 55 6.46 -30.63 5.41
N HIS A 56 6.37 -29.34 5.66
CA HIS A 56 5.75 -28.77 6.86
C HIS A 56 4.37 -28.16 6.64
N CYS A 57 3.96 -27.96 5.38
CA CYS A 57 2.63 -27.47 5.07
C CYS A 57 1.54 -28.37 5.64
N THR A 58 0.39 -27.77 5.95
CA THR A 58 -0.78 -28.47 6.46
C THR A 58 -1.43 -29.30 5.35
N TYR A 59 -1.20 -30.61 5.37
CA TYR A 59 -1.80 -31.57 4.44
C TYR A 59 -1.88 -32.98 5.08
N PRO A 60 -3.02 -33.70 4.99
CA PRO A 60 -4.30 -33.27 4.42
C PRO A 60 -4.92 -32.10 5.22
N ASN A 61 -5.94 -31.44 4.65
CA ASN A 61 -6.64 -30.31 5.25
C ASN A 61 -8.12 -30.32 4.86
N ASP A 62 -8.94 -29.59 5.62
CA ASP A 62 -10.39 -29.57 5.49
C ASP A 62 -10.90 -28.61 4.40
N HIS A 63 -9.99 -27.95 3.68
CA HIS A 63 -10.30 -26.92 2.68
C HIS A 63 -10.01 -27.36 1.23
N ASN A 64 -9.73 -28.65 1.01
CA ASN A 64 -9.41 -29.22 -0.31
C ASN A 64 -8.21 -28.55 -1.01
N LEU A 65 -7.29 -27.96 -0.24
CA LEU A 65 -6.01 -27.50 -0.78
C LEU A 65 -5.17 -28.73 -1.11
N THR A 66 -4.62 -28.75 -2.32
CA THR A 66 -3.56 -29.68 -2.67
C THR A 66 -2.32 -29.41 -1.82
N LYS A 67 -1.41 -30.39 -1.78
CA LYS A 67 -0.15 -30.23 -1.06
C LYS A 67 0.70 -29.06 -1.60
N ASP A 68 0.66 -28.82 -2.91
CA ASP A 68 1.37 -27.69 -3.54
C ASP A 68 0.75 -26.33 -3.18
N GLU A 69 -0.58 -26.22 -3.15
CA GLU A 69 -1.28 -25.01 -2.72
C GLU A 69 -1.03 -24.68 -1.25
N SER A 70 -1.13 -25.68 -0.37
CA SER A 70 -0.81 -25.52 1.06
C SER A 70 0.65 -25.10 1.27
N ALA A 71 1.58 -25.71 0.51
CA ALA A 71 2.99 -25.33 0.54
C ALA A 71 3.27 -23.93 -0.03
N ALA A 72 2.47 -23.45 -0.98
CA ALA A 72 2.58 -22.09 -1.51
C ALA A 72 2.24 -21.04 -0.45
N ILE A 73 1.21 -21.27 0.36
CA ILE A 73 0.91 -20.41 1.52
C ILE A 73 2.05 -20.49 2.54
N TYR A 74 2.49 -21.71 2.87
CA TYR A 74 3.56 -21.91 3.86
C TYR A 74 4.84 -21.15 3.48
N ILE A 75 5.32 -21.30 2.24
CA ILE A 75 6.57 -20.66 1.79
C ILE A 75 6.46 -19.14 1.72
N TYR A 76 5.28 -18.59 1.41
CA TYR A 76 5.05 -17.15 1.47
C TYR A 76 5.33 -16.62 2.88
N THR A 77 4.82 -17.32 3.89
CA THR A 77 4.87 -16.87 5.30
C THR A 77 6.20 -17.13 6.00
N MET A 78 7.14 -17.85 5.40
CA MET A 78 8.44 -18.13 6.01
C MET A 78 9.30 -16.87 6.11
N GLU A 79 9.85 -16.60 7.29
CA GLU A 79 10.90 -15.58 7.45
C GLU A 79 12.28 -16.21 7.29
N LEU A 80 12.92 -15.87 6.16
CA LEU A 80 14.27 -16.31 5.81
C LEU A 80 15.21 -15.10 5.82
N SER A 81 16.36 -15.20 5.15
CA SER A 81 17.20 -14.04 4.88
C SER A 81 16.55 -13.07 3.89
N ASP A 82 17.07 -11.85 3.82
CA ASP A 82 16.57 -10.77 2.95
C ASP A 82 16.54 -11.16 1.46
N ASP A 83 17.46 -12.03 1.04
CA ASP A 83 17.63 -12.50 -0.34
C ASP A 83 16.93 -13.84 -0.64
N SER A 84 16.20 -14.38 0.33
CA SER A 84 15.54 -15.70 0.21
C SER A 84 14.07 -15.70 0.61
N SER A 85 13.63 -14.69 1.38
CA SER A 85 12.23 -14.58 1.82
C SER A 85 11.30 -14.30 0.64
N VAL A 86 10.43 -15.25 0.33
CA VAL A 86 9.53 -15.18 -0.82
C VAL A 86 8.62 -13.96 -0.74
N TYR A 87 7.97 -13.70 0.41
CA TYR A 87 7.09 -12.53 0.55
C TYR A 87 7.83 -11.23 0.23
N ARG A 88 9.06 -11.08 0.72
CA ARG A 88 9.83 -9.83 0.63
C ARG A 88 10.13 -9.50 -0.83
N ILE A 89 10.70 -10.47 -1.55
CA ILE A 89 11.15 -10.27 -2.93
C ILE A 89 9.95 -10.17 -3.87
N LEU A 90 8.90 -10.96 -3.64
CA LEU A 90 7.65 -10.85 -4.38
C LEU A 90 7.00 -9.47 -4.18
N ASN A 91 6.85 -9.02 -2.93
CA ASN A 91 6.23 -7.73 -2.64
C ASN A 91 7.06 -6.55 -3.14
N GLN A 92 8.39 -6.63 -3.09
CA GLN A 92 9.25 -5.65 -3.77
C GLN A 92 9.00 -5.63 -5.28
N THR A 93 8.88 -6.81 -5.90
CA THR A 93 8.61 -6.94 -7.34
C THR A 93 7.23 -6.39 -7.71
N LEU A 94 6.21 -6.65 -6.89
CA LEU A 94 4.85 -6.16 -7.09
C LEU A 94 4.71 -4.64 -6.93
N ARG A 95 5.59 -4.00 -6.14
CA ARG A 95 5.66 -2.54 -5.99
C ARG A 95 6.46 -1.85 -7.10
N ALA A 96 7.18 -2.61 -7.93
CA ALA A 96 7.97 -2.06 -9.00
C ALA A 96 7.08 -1.49 -10.12
N GLU A 97 7.47 -0.33 -10.64
CA GLU A 97 6.81 0.30 -11.80
C GLU A 97 6.97 -0.55 -13.07
N ASP A 98 8.14 -1.17 -13.23
CA ASP A 98 8.39 -2.11 -14.31
C ASP A 98 7.64 -3.43 -14.07
N ARG A 99 6.42 -3.51 -14.60
CA ARG A 99 5.53 -4.68 -14.48
C ARG A 99 6.08 -5.92 -15.19
N THR A 100 7.07 -5.80 -16.07
CA THR A 100 7.68 -6.97 -16.73
C THR A 100 8.40 -7.85 -15.72
N LYS A 101 8.89 -7.28 -14.61
CA LYS A 101 9.55 -8.01 -13.52
C LYS A 101 8.63 -8.97 -12.77
N VAL A 102 7.31 -8.77 -12.84
CA VAL A 102 6.34 -9.66 -12.21
C VAL A 102 6.13 -10.94 -13.03
N ARG A 103 6.47 -10.95 -14.32
CA ARG A 103 6.21 -12.11 -15.22
C ARG A 103 6.76 -13.45 -14.71
N PRO A 104 8.02 -13.55 -14.22
CA PRO A 104 8.53 -14.81 -13.68
C PRO A 104 7.71 -15.34 -12.50
N TRP A 105 7.02 -14.45 -11.77
CA TRP A 105 6.19 -14.80 -10.62
C TRP A 105 4.79 -15.31 -10.99
N PHE A 106 4.38 -15.29 -12.26
CA PHE A 106 3.01 -15.64 -12.65
C PHE A 106 2.63 -17.07 -12.26
N GLY A 107 3.54 -18.04 -12.41
CA GLY A 107 3.28 -19.41 -11.97
C GLY A 107 3.01 -19.51 -10.47
N TYR A 108 3.82 -18.80 -9.66
CA TYR A 108 3.64 -18.77 -8.21
C TYR A 108 2.40 -18.01 -7.77
N LEU A 109 2.15 -16.83 -8.34
CA LEU A 109 0.96 -16.01 -8.06
C LEU A 109 -0.32 -16.78 -8.41
N ARG A 110 -0.34 -17.49 -9.54
CA ARG A 110 -1.47 -18.35 -9.92
C ARG A 110 -1.70 -19.49 -8.93
N LEU A 111 -0.63 -20.14 -8.45
CA LEU A 111 -0.73 -21.20 -7.45
C LEU A 111 -1.25 -20.67 -6.11
N LEU A 112 -0.73 -19.52 -5.66
CA LEU A 112 -1.17 -18.89 -4.42
C LEU A 112 -2.63 -18.41 -4.49
N ASP A 113 -3.03 -17.82 -5.61
CA ASP A 113 -4.43 -17.45 -5.90
C ASP A 113 -5.37 -18.67 -5.90
N SER A 114 -4.97 -19.77 -6.54
CA SER A 114 -5.71 -21.04 -6.47
C SER A 114 -5.83 -21.55 -5.03
N ALA A 115 -4.77 -21.44 -4.23
CA ALA A 115 -4.79 -21.84 -2.82
C ALA A 115 -5.75 -20.98 -1.99
N THR A 116 -5.64 -19.65 -2.09
CA THR A 116 -6.42 -18.73 -1.25
C THR A 116 -7.88 -18.61 -1.67
N SER A 117 -8.21 -18.87 -2.94
CA SER A 117 -9.61 -18.95 -3.41
C SER A 117 -10.40 -20.09 -2.78
N LYS A 118 -9.73 -21.16 -2.33
CA LYS A 118 -10.33 -22.30 -1.63
C LYS A 118 -10.53 -22.07 -0.13
N LEU A 119 -9.90 -21.04 0.42
CA LEU A 119 -10.03 -20.69 1.83
C LEU A 119 -11.27 -19.83 2.07
N PRO A 120 -11.91 -19.93 3.24
CA PRO A 120 -12.99 -19.03 3.62
C PRO A 120 -12.54 -17.57 3.54
N THR A 121 -13.37 -16.72 2.97
CA THR A 121 -13.17 -15.28 3.00
C THR A 121 -13.44 -14.75 4.41
N PHE A 122 -12.48 -14.02 4.95
CA PHE A 122 -12.59 -13.25 6.18
C PHE A 122 -13.10 -11.85 5.88
N LYS A 123 -14.18 -11.45 6.56
CA LYS A 123 -14.73 -10.11 6.56
C LYS A 123 -14.80 -9.59 7.99
N GLY A 124 -14.19 -8.44 8.26
CA GLY A 124 -14.08 -7.89 9.61
C GLY A 124 -12.89 -6.96 9.76
N ILE A 125 -12.48 -6.70 11.00
CA ILE A 125 -11.34 -5.84 11.30
C ILE A 125 -10.04 -6.64 11.29
N ILE A 126 -9.05 -6.13 10.57
CA ILE A 126 -7.67 -6.60 10.62
C ILE A 126 -6.72 -5.44 10.88
N TRP A 127 -5.53 -5.78 11.36
CA TRP A 127 -4.50 -4.87 11.82
C TRP A 127 -3.21 -5.09 11.06
N ARG A 128 -2.50 -4.01 10.77
CA ARG A 128 -1.13 -4.02 10.24
C ARG A 128 -0.33 -2.94 10.95
N GLY A 129 0.95 -3.18 11.22
CA GLY A 129 1.78 -2.26 12.00
C GLY A 129 3.13 -2.00 11.34
N ILE A 130 3.60 -0.76 11.42
CA ILE A 130 4.94 -0.38 10.97
C ILE A 130 5.63 0.50 12.01
N ASP A 131 6.95 0.45 12.03
CA ASP A 131 7.83 1.09 13.02
C ASP A 131 8.19 2.56 12.69
N LYS A 132 7.33 3.25 11.94
CA LYS A 132 7.51 4.66 11.55
C LYS A 132 6.18 5.40 11.38
N ASN A 133 6.22 6.72 11.49
CA ASN A 133 5.11 7.60 11.16
C ASN A 133 4.97 7.76 9.64
N VAL A 134 3.79 7.43 9.09
CA VAL A 134 3.47 7.64 7.66
C VAL A 134 2.18 8.44 7.44
N THR A 135 1.64 9.09 8.47
CA THR A 135 0.35 9.78 8.40
C THR A 135 0.26 10.80 7.27
N MET A 136 1.36 11.50 6.98
CA MET A 136 1.46 12.50 5.91
C MET A 136 1.16 11.95 4.49
N LYS A 137 1.18 10.64 4.31
CA LYS A 137 0.89 9.98 3.02
C LYS A 137 -0.59 9.67 2.80
N PHE A 138 -1.41 9.86 3.83
CA PHE A 138 -2.82 9.45 3.84
C PHE A 138 -3.71 10.64 4.18
N LYS A 139 -4.76 10.82 3.41
CA LYS A 139 -5.76 11.88 3.62
C LYS A 139 -7.16 11.30 3.53
N LYS A 140 -8.09 11.76 4.36
CA LYS A 140 -9.50 11.34 4.30
C LYS A 140 -10.05 11.39 2.86
N GLY A 141 -10.78 10.35 2.47
CA GLY A 141 -11.40 10.18 1.14
C GLY A 141 -10.42 9.81 0.03
N GLN A 142 -9.13 9.63 0.34
CA GLN A 142 -8.15 9.17 -0.63
C GLN A 142 -8.34 7.68 -0.89
N ARG A 143 -8.46 7.30 -2.17
CA ARG A 143 -8.31 5.91 -2.61
C ARG A 143 -6.83 5.55 -2.76
N ILE A 144 -6.46 4.39 -2.23
CA ILE A 144 -5.11 3.82 -2.31
C ILE A 144 -5.20 2.37 -2.79
N THR A 145 -4.19 1.92 -3.53
CA THR A 145 -4.06 0.52 -3.94
C THR A 145 -2.81 -0.08 -3.31
N TRP A 146 -2.95 -1.24 -2.69
CA TRP A 146 -1.81 -2.07 -2.29
C TRP A 146 -1.57 -3.14 -3.34
N TRP A 147 -0.56 -2.91 -4.18
CA TRP A 147 -0.15 -3.80 -5.26
C TRP A 147 0.58 -5.05 -4.76
N SER A 148 1.17 -5.00 -3.57
CA SER A 148 1.78 -6.15 -2.91
C SER A 148 0.76 -7.04 -2.19
N ILE A 149 1.16 -8.29 -1.91
CA ILE A 149 0.44 -9.13 -0.95
C ILE A 149 0.64 -8.53 0.44
N SER A 150 -0.43 -8.35 1.21
CA SER A 150 -0.36 -7.72 2.53
C SER A 150 -0.69 -8.71 3.63
N SER A 151 0.25 -8.97 4.54
CA SER A 151 0.04 -9.77 5.74
C SER A 151 -0.55 -8.93 6.88
N CYS A 152 -1.74 -9.26 7.34
CA CYS A 152 -2.42 -8.59 8.44
C CYS A 152 -2.76 -9.58 9.54
N SER A 153 -3.12 -9.11 10.72
CA SER A 153 -3.55 -9.98 11.81
C SER A 153 -4.95 -9.56 12.29
N THR A 154 -5.77 -10.53 12.68
CA THR A 154 -7.00 -10.22 13.43
C THR A 154 -6.71 -9.87 14.89
N SER A 155 -5.49 -10.10 15.37
CA SER A 155 -5.06 -9.82 16.74
C SER A 155 -4.24 -8.52 16.82
N ILE A 156 -4.77 -7.54 17.55
CA ILE A 156 -4.03 -6.31 17.85
C ILE A 156 -2.81 -6.57 18.76
N ASP A 157 -2.84 -7.60 19.60
CA ASP A 157 -1.74 -7.96 20.49
C ASP A 157 -0.51 -8.43 19.71
N VAL A 158 -0.75 -9.24 18.66
CA VAL A 158 0.27 -9.67 17.70
C VAL A 158 0.93 -8.44 17.06
N ILE A 159 0.14 -7.52 16.50
CA ILE A 159 0.67 -6.30 15.87
C ILE A 159 1.38 -5.37 16.86
N SER A 160 0.83 -5.23 18.08
CA SER A 160 1.42 -4.43 19.14
C SER A 160 2.83 -4.92 19.49
N SER A 161 3.05 -6.23 19.52
CA SER A 161 4.37 -6.80 19.78
C SER A 161 5.42 -6.39 18.72
N PHE A 162 5.00 -6.22 17.46
CA PHE A 162 5.88 -5.79 16.37
C PHE A 162 6.23 -4.30 16.41
N ILE A 163 5.27 -3.44 16.78
CA ILE A 163 5.47 -1.98 16.75
C ILE A 163 5.91 -1.37 18.09
N SER A 164 5.82 -2.12 19.20
CA SER A 164 6.13 -1.65 20.57
C SER A 164 7.57 -1.19 20.78
N LYS A 165 8.50 -1.58 19.91
CA LYS A 165 9.93 -1.27 20.02
C LYS A 165 10.31 0.09 19.42
N SER A 166 9.40 0.74 18.68
CA SER A 166 9.68 2.02 18.02
C SER A 166 9.19 3.21 18.83
N SER A 167 9.96 4.30 18.81
CA SER A 167 9.56 5.59 19.37
C SER A 167 8.48 6.29 18.54
N SER A 168 8.26 5.85 17.30
CA SER A 168 7.12 6.28 16.49
C SER A 168 6.66 5.16 15.57
N SER A 169 5.39 4.82 15.63
CA SER A 169 4.81 3.72 14.86
C SER A 169 3.50 4.13 14.20
N THR A 170 3.08 3.38 13.19
CA THR A 170 1.76 3.52 12.58
C THR A 170 1.02 2.19 12.64
N LEU A 171 -0.19 2.22 13.19
CA LEU A 171 -1.16 1.13 13.21
C LEU A 171 -2.23 1.40 12.15
N PHE A 172 -2.44 0.44 11.27
CA PHE A 172 -3.53 0.44 10.31
C PHE A 172 -4.70 -0.34 10.91
N HIS A 173 -5.84 0.36 11.06
CA HIS A 173 -7.14 -0.23 11.34
C HIS A 173 -7.87 -0.42 10.01
N ILE A 174 -8.10 -1.67 9.61
CA ILE A 174 -8.57 -1.99 8.26
C ILE A 174 -9.91 -2.73 8.36
N GLU A 175 -10.97 -2.13 7.82
CA GLU A 175 -12.22 -2.83 7.53
C GLU A 175 -12.02 -3.66 6.27
N CYS A 176 -11.87 -4.97 6.45
CA CYS A 176 -11.56 -5.93 5.41
C CYS A 176 -12.82 -6.64 4.91
N LEU A 177 -12.89 -6.86 3.60
CA LEU A 177 -13.96 -7.56 2.90
C LEU A 177 -13.50 -8.92 2.35
N ASN A 178 -12.32 -8.98 1.74
CA ASN A 178 -11.86 -10.17 0.99
C ASN A 178 -10.62 -10.86 1.57
N GLY A 179 -10.37 -10.68 2.86
CA GLY A 179 -9.20 -11.24 3.52
C GLY A 179 -9.18 -12.77 3.49
N LYS A 180 -8.00 -13.37 3.43
CA LYS A 180 -7.81 -14.82 3.38
C LYS A 180 -7.12 -15.27 4.66
N SER A 181 -7.86 -15.91 5.55
CA SER A 181 -7.29 -16.43 6.79
C SER A 181 -6.36 -17.60 6.48
N VAL A 182 -5.07 -17.45 6.81
CA VAL A 182 -4.04 -18.45 6.53
C VAL A 182 -3.45 -19.04 7.81
N SER A 183 -4.06 -18.79 8.97
CA SER A 183 -3.53 -19.16 10.29
C SER A 183 -3.25 -20.66 10.44
N SER A 184 -4.01 -21.53 9.75
CA SER A 184 -3.79 -22.98 9.75
C SER A 184 -2.80 -23.47 8.70
N PHE A 185 -2.25 -22.58 7.85
CA PHE A 185 -1.41 -22.91 6.69
C PHE A 185 -0.06 -22.16 6.67
N THR A 186 0.16 -21.28 7.64
CA THR A 186 1.35 -20.44 7.80
C THR A 186 2.46 -21.15 8.59
N CYS A 187 3.70 -20.68 8.44
CA CYS A 187 4.84 -21.05 9.27
C CYS A 187 4.72 -20.51 10.72
N TYR A 188 3.77 -19.61 10.98
CA TYR A 188 3.57 -18.93 12.27
C TYR A 188 2.09 -18.95 12.72
N PRO A 189 1.59 -20.10 13.22
CA PRO A 189 0.15 -20.29 13.46
C PRO A 189 -0.46 -19.36 14.53
N ASN A 190 0.36 -18.80 15.41
CA ASN A 190 -0.10 -17.98 16.54
C ASN A 190 -0.32 -16.50 16.20
N GLU A 191 -0.04 -16.10 14.96
CA GLU A 191 -0.11 -14.69 14.56
C GLU A 191 -1.48 -14.28 14.00
N ASN A 192 -2.43 -15.23 13.93
CA ASN A 192 -3.78 -15.02 13.40
C ASN A 192 -3.77 -14.30 12.04
N GLU A 193 -2.86 -14.74 11.17
CA GLU A 193 -2.56 -14.06 9.91
C GLU A 193 -3.73 -14.16 8.91
N VAL A 194 -4.03 -13.01 8.31
CA VAL A 194 -4.96 -12.80 7.20
C VAL A 194 -4.20 -12.12 6.08
N ILE A 195 -4.23 -12.69 4.88
CA ILE A 195 -3.59 -12.13 3.69
C ILE A 195 -4.60 -11.37 2.85
N LEU A 196 -4.20 -10.18 2.38
CA LEU A 196 -4.87 -9.45 1.31
C LEU A 196 -4.10 -9.66 0.00
N MET A 197 -4.83 -9.97 -1.07
CA MET A 197 -4.25 -10.27 -2.37
C MET A 197 -3.72 -9.00 -3.08
N PRO A 198 -2.80 -9.14 -4.05
CA PRO A 198 -2.25 -8.01 -4.81
C PRO A 198 -3.35 -7.17 -5.47
N GLY A 199 -3.25 -5.86 -5.37
CA GLY A 199 -4.18 -4.91 -5.98
C GLY A 199 -5.40 -4.58 -5.12
N THR A 200 -5.39 -4.93 -3.82
CA THR A 200 -6.50 -4.55 -2.91
C THR A 200 -6.61 -3.02 -2.83
N VAL A 201 -7.83 -2.51 -3.00
CA VAL A 201 -8.12 -1.07 -2.99
C VAL A 201 -8.77 -0.67 -1.67
N PHE A 202 -8.36 0.48 -1.12
CA PHE A 202 -8.92 1.02 0.11
C PHE A 202 -9.26 2.50 -0.04
N GLU A 203 -10.25 2.95 0.71
CA GLU A 203 -10.47 4.36 1.03
C GLU A 203 -9.96 4.67 2.45
N VAL A 204 -9.33 5.83 2.60
CA VAL A 204 -8.99 6.40 3.91
C VAL A 204 -10.24 7.03 4.54
N VAL A 205 -10.80 6.36 5.55
CA VAL A 205 -12.10 6.72 6.15
C VAL A 205 -12.05 8.04 6.92
N SER A 206 -10.93 8.31 7.60
CA SER A 206 -10.75 9.51 8.43
C SER A 206 -9.36 10.10 8.26
N ASN A 207 -9.18 11.37 8.66
CA ASN A 207 -7.82 11.92 8.76
C ASN A 207 -7.03 11.09 9.78
N PRO A 208 -5.74 10.79 9.52
CA PRO A 208 -4.92 10.04 10.46
C PRO A 208 -4.86 10.70 11.83
N LEU A 209 -4.84 9.88 12.88
CA LEU A 209 -4.70 10.32 14.27
C LEU A 209 -3.24 10.13 14.70
N SER A 210 -2.63 11.17 15.25
CA SER A 210 -1.32 11.08 15.92
C SER A 210 -1.53 11.24 17.43
N HIS A 211 -1.25 10.19 18.20
CA HIS A 211 -1.37 10.20 19.65
C HIS A 211 -0.08 10.70 20.32
N HIS A 212 -0.22 11.26 21.52
CA HIS A 212 0.93 11.57 22.36
C HIS A 212 1.68 10.28 22.74
N GLY A 213 2.99 10.23 22.52
CA GLY A 213 3.77 8.99 22.71
C GLY A 213 4.14 8.25 21.43
N GLY A 214 3.84 8.81 20.26
CA GLY A 214 4.43 8.39 18.98
C GLY A 214 3.63 7.35 18.19
N LEU A 215 2.52 6.85 18.74
CA LEU A 215 1.57 5.99 18.03
C LEU A 215 0.71 6.82 17.06
N ASN A 216 0.66 6.38 15.81
CA ASN A 216 -0.20 6.95 14.77
C ASN A 216 -1.21 5.89 14.30
N ILE A 217 -2.44 6.31 13.98
CA ILE A 217 -3.51 5.43 13.53
C ILE A 217 -4.03 5.90 12.17
N ILE A 218 -4.14 4.95 11.24
CA ILE A 218 -4.74 5.16 9.91
C ILE A 218 -5.91 4.19 9.78
N HIS A 219 -7.09 4.73 9.45
CA HIS A 219 -8.30 3.94 9.24
C HIS A 219 -8.55 3.77 7.75
N LEU A 220 -8.50 2.52 7.30
CA LEU A 220 -8.77 2.11 5.92
C LEU A 220 -10.05 1.27 5.87
N LYS A 221 -10.78 1.41 4.77
CA LYS A 221 -11.88 0.51 4.41
C LYS A 221 -11.61 -0.05 3.03
N GLU A 222 -11.61 -1.38 2.92
CA GLU A 222 -11.50 -2.07 1.64
C GLU A 222 -12.74 -1.76 0.78
N ILE A 223 -12.50 -1.47 -0.49
CA ILE A 223 -13.51 -1.13 -1.48
C ILE A 223 -13.86 -2.41 -2.24
N SER A 224 -15.16 -2.67 -2.42
CA SER A 224 -15.61 -3.80 -3.23
C SER A 224 -15.61 -3.44 -4.71
N ASP A 225 -15.56 -4.46 -5.58
CA ASP A 225 -15.64 -4.25 -7.03
C ASP A 225 -16.92 -3.48 -7.43
N ASP A 226 -18.04 -3.72 -6.72
CA ASP A 226 -19.31 -3.03 -6.94
C ASP A 226 -19.22 -1.51 -6.65
N ASP A 227 -18.44 -1.10 -5.64
CA ASP A 227 -18.24 0.30 -5.26
C ASP A 227 -17.29 1.04 -6.25
N GLU A 228 -16.53 0.31 -7.08
CA GLU A 228 -15.70 0.90 -8.13
C GLU A 228 -16.53 1.34 -9.34
N GLU A 229 -17.53 0.53 -9.74
CA GLU A 229 -18.38 0.78 -10.91
C GLU A 229 -19.32 1.99 -10.69
N GLU A 230 -19.90 2.15 -9.49
CA GLU A 230 -20.82 3.26 -9.18
C GLU A 230 -20.15 4.65 -9.30
N GLU A 231 -18.85 4.75 -9.04
CA GLU A 231 -18.11 6.01 -9.16
C GLU A 231 -17.69 6.31 -10.61
N GLU A 232 -17.38 5.30 -11.43
CA GLU A 232 -17.08 5.51 -12.86
C GLU A 232 -18.30 6.00 -13.65
N GLU A 233 -19.50 5.60 -13.24
CA GLU A 233 -20.77 6.04 -13.84
C GLU A 233 -21.22 7.44 -13.38
N SER A 234 -20.64 7.98 -12.30
CA SER A 234 -21.00 9.32 -11.82
C SER A 234 -20.53 10.41 -12.82
N PRO A 235 -21.38 11.38 -13.20
CA PRO A 235 -21.11 12.27 -14.33
C PRO A 235 -19.89 13.16 -14.06
N ARG A 236 -18.83 12.96 -14.85
CA ARG A 236 -17.63 13.81 -14.79
C ARG A 236 -18.02 15.27 -15.04
N PRO A 237 -17.53 16.23 -14.24
CA PRO A 237 -17.79 17.64 -14.49
C PRO A 237 -17.32 18.00 -15.91
N SER A 238 -18.25 18.48 -16.73
CA SER A 238 -17.99 18.91 -18.10
C SER A 238 -16.88 19.95 -18.12
N LYS A 239 -15.81 19.68 -18.89
CA LYS A 239 -14.71 20.63 -19.08
C LYS A 239 -15.27 21.97 -19.59
N PRO A 240 -14.83 23.13 -19.05
CA PRO A 240 -15.24 24.41 -19.59
C PRO A 240 -14.73 24.57 -21.02
N ASN A 241 -15.64 24.88 -21.92
CA ASN A 241 -15.41 25.07 -23.35
C ASN A 241 -14.50 26.29 -23.60
N PRO A 242 -13.30 26.15 -24.19
CA PRO A 242 -12.48 27.30 -24.53
C PRO A 242 -12.89 27.83 -25.91
N TYR A 243 -13.07 29.14 -26.01
CA TYR A 243 -13.38 29.98 -27.19
C TYR A 243 -14.85 30.30 -27.50
N LYS A 244 -15.25 31.52 -27.11
CA LYS A 244 -15.86 32.48 -28.05
C LYS A 244 -15.18 33.85 -27.86
N PRO A 245 -14.60 34.47 -28.91
CA PRO A 245 -14.07 35.82 -28.83
C PRO A 245 -15.20 36.86 -28.89
N SER A 246 -15.13 37.85 -28.00
CA SER A 246 -16.01 39.02 -27.99
C SER A 246 -15.59 40.02 -29.06
N HIS A 247 -16.48 40.34 -30.00
CA HIS A 247 -16.29 41.46 -30.92
C HIS A 247 -16.35 42.79 -30.17
N SER A 248 -15.37 43.64 -30.45
CA SER A 248 -15.29 45.04 -30.05
C SER A 248 -16.34 45.89 -30.76
N ALA A 249 -16.99 46.78 -30.01
CA ALA A 249 -17.68 47.94 -30.55
C ALA A 249 -16.91 49.19 -30.14
N ILE A 250 -16.47 49.93 -31.15
CA ILE A 250 -15.86 51.25 -31.08
C ILE A 250 -16.96 52.25 -30.71
N SER A 251 -16.72 53.13 -29.74
CA SER A 251 -17.45 54.40 -29.65
C SER A 251 -16.56 55.52 -29.13
N THR A 252 -16.88 56.69 -29.68
CA THR A 252 -16.12 57.92 -29.86
C THR A 252 -15.77 58.69 -28.59
N ALA A 253 -14.67 59.44 -28.71
CA ALA A 253 -14.17 60.40 -27.73
C ALA A 253 -15.11 61.60 -27.53
N THR A 254 -15.15 62.12 -26.31
CA THR A 254 -15.61 63.49 -26.02
C THR A 254 -14.71 64.11 -24.94
N ILE A 255 -14.27 65.34 -25.20
CA ILE A 255 -13.33 66.13 -24.41
C ILE A 255 -14.10 66.86 -23.30
N SER A 256 -13.59 66.88 -22.05
CA SER A 256 -13.78 68.01 -21.14
C SER A 256 -12.81 68.02 -19.94
N SER A 257 -11.95 69.04 -19.91
CA SER A 257 -11.47 69.85 -18.77
C SER A 257 -11.05 69.21 -17.42
N ASN A 258 -9.75 69.37 -17.13
CA ASN A 258 -9.04 69.54 -15.83
C ASN A 258 -9.79 70.38 -14.76
N PRO A 259 -9.48 70.32 -13.42
CA PRO A 259 -8.10 70.49 -12.90
C PRO A 259 -7.66 69.76 -11.60
N VAL A 260 -6.33 69.61 -11.54
CA VAL A 260 -5.36 69.72 -10.42
C VAL A 260 -5.92 69.85 -8.98
N THR A 261 -5.45 69.00 -8.07
CA THR A 261 -5.03 69.43 -6.71
C THR A 261 -3.89 68.57 -6.17
N THR A 262 -2.83 69.27 -5.80
CA THR A 262 -1.59 68.86 -5.14
C THR A 262 -1.83 68.45 -3.68
N HIS A 263 -1.18 67.39 -3.20
CA HIS A 263 -0.63 67.40 -1.84
C HIS A 263 0.67 66.57 -1.79
N GLN A 264 1.78 67.30 -1.66
CA GLN A 264 3.01 66.82 -1.01
C GLN A 264 2.71 66.53 0.46
N ILE A 265 3.34 65.50 1.04
CA ILE A 265 4.10 65.60 2.30
C ILE A 265 5.24 64.58 2.23
N THR A 266 6.45 65.14 2.28
CA THR A 266 7.77 64.54 2.53
C THR A 266 7.89 64.36 4.07
N ILE A 267 8.55 63.35 4.65
CA ILE A 267 9.94 63.41 5.14
C ILE A 267 10.25 62.15 5.97
N GLN A 268 11.35 61.49 5.59
CA GLN A 268 12.49 60.93 6.36
C GLN A 268 12.22 60.02 7.58
N SER A 269 12.68 58.76 7.55
CA SER A 269 14.04 58.25 7.77
C SER A 269 14.49 58.31 9.24
N GLN A 270 14.99 57.18 9.76
CA GLN A 270 16.29 57.00 10.45
C GLN A 270 16.35 55.58 11.07
N ILE A 271 17.22 54.69 10.56
CA ILE A 271 18.58 54.35 11.05
C ILE A 271 18.59 53.24 12.14
N LYS A 272 19.20 52.09 11.80
CA LYS A 272 19.76 51.04 12.69
C LYS A 272 21.10 51.51 13.29
N PRO A 273 21.62 50.98 14.42
CA PRO A 273 22.53 49.80 14.40
C PRO A 273 22.38 48.89 15.65
N ARG A 274 22.55 47.55 15.62
CA ARG A 274 23.72 46.66 15.46
C ARG A 274 24.62 46.53 16.72
N MET A 275 24.98 45.26 17.03
CA MET A 275 26.11 44.74 17.83
C MET A 275 25.82 44.37 19.30
N PHE A 276 26.35 43.31 19.94
CA PHE A 276 27.08 42.07 19.60
C PHE A 276 27.28 41.27 20.93
N HIS A 277 27.82 40.04 20.85
CA HIS A 277 28.66 39.32 21.83
C HIS A 277 28.07 38.26 22.81
N ASN A 278 28.20 36.98 22.40
CA ASN A 278 29.11 35.92 22.87
C ASN A 278 29.13 35.35 24.32
N LYS A 279 29.37 34.02 24.36
CA LYS A 279 29.90 33.11 25.40
C LYS A 279 28.95 32.55 26.48
N LYS A 280 28.64 31.26 26.40
CA LYS A 280 29.41 30.14 26.96
C LYS A 280 28.99 28.82 26.31
#